data_AF-A0A940FMG9-F1
#
_entry.id   AF-A0A940FMG9-F1
#
_cell.length_a   1.000
_cell.length_b   1.000
_cell.length_c   1.000
_cell.angle_alpha   90.00
_cell.angle_beta   90.00
_cell.angle_gamma   90.00
#
_symmetry.space_group_name_H-M   'P 1'
#
loop_
_entity.id
_entity.type
_entity.pdbx_description
1 polymer ?
#
loop_
_entity_poly.entity_id
_entity_poly.type
_entity_poly.pdbx_seq_one_letter_code
_entity_poly.pdbx_strand_id
1 'polypeptide(L)'
;MDVRITRGVIEVFYNHHRICSHPRLYGRPGQYHTLADHMPDKHKQYAQWNAERFIAWAVQVGPSTAVVIRAILTGHRVEQQGYKACMGVLILGPVFARSCRSGLCQSAWLHPESRF
;
A
#
# COMPACT_ATOMS: atom_id res chain seq x y z
N MET A 1 16.91 -12.70 27.29
CA MET A 1 16.47 -11.56 26.45
C MET A 1 15.70 -10.65 27.37
N ASP A 2 16.10 -9.38 27.44
CA ASP A 2 15.52 -8.41 28.36
C ASP A 2 14.92 -7.24 27.57
N VAL A 3 13.79 -6.72 28.03
CA VAL A 3 13.11 -5.60 27.38
C VAL A 3 13.02 -4.44 28.36
N ARG A 4 13.56 -3.28 27.99
CA ARG A 4 13.46 -2.05 28.77
C ARG A 4 12.44 -1.12 28.12
N ILE A 5 11.42 -0.74 28.89
CA ILE A 5 10.35 0.15 28.42
C ILE A 5 10.51 1.50 29.11
N THR A 6 10.74 2.54 28.31
CA THR A 6 10.84 3.94 28.78
C THR A 6 9.60 4.73 28.35
N ARG A 7 9.51 6.01 28.76
CA ARG A 7 8.49 6.94 28.29
C ARG A 7 8.50 7.16 26.78
N GLY A 8 9.64 7.04 26.09
CA GLY A 8 9.69 7.31 24.64
C GLY A 8 9.99 6.09 23.77
N VAL A 9 10.59 5.05 24.34
CA VAL A 9 11.29 4.01 23.55
C VAL A 9 11.14 2.67 24.25
N ILE A 10 11.04 1.61 23.44
CA ILE A 10 11.13 0.21 23.84
C ILE A 10 12.47 -0.32 23.31
N GLU A 11 13.33 -0.78 24.21
CA GLU A 11 14.65 -1.31 23.86
C GLU A 11 14.72 -2.81 24.18
N VAL A 12 15.33 -3.58 23.29
CA VAL A 12 15.52 -5.02 23.47
C VAL A 12 17.01 -5.32 23.62
N PHE A 13 17.33 -6.16 24.60
CA PHE A 13 18.69 -6.54 24.97
C PHE A 13 18.87 -8.07 24.89
N TYR A 14 20.06 -8.48 24.48
CA TYR A 14 20.53 -9.86 24.50
C TYR A 14 21.95 -9.87 25.06
N ASN A 15 22.22 -10.68 26.09
CA ASN A 15 23.51 -10.74 26.79
C ASN A 15 24.04 -9.35 27.21
N HIS A 16 23.19 -8.52 27.82
CA HIS A 16 23.52 -7.13 28.22
C HIS A 16 23.86 -6.16 27.08
N HIS A 17 23.76 -6.60 25.81
CA HIS A 17 23.95 -5.75 24.63
C HIS A 17 22.61 -5.36 24.02
N ARG A 18 22.44 -4.09 23.65
CA ARG A 18 21.21 -3.59 23.01
C ARG A 18 21.18 -4.03 21.55
N ILE A 19 20.16 -4.78 21.16
CA ILE A 19 20.02 -5.31 19.79
C ILE A 19 19.07 -4.46 18.93
N CYS A 20 18.06 -3.82 19.53
CA CYS A 20 17.17 -2.90 18.81
C CYS A 20 16.48 -1.91 19.76
N SER A 21 16.03 -0.78 19.21
CA SER A 21 15.31 0.26 19.93
C SER A 21 14.20 0.84 19.06
N HIS A 22 12.96 0.80 19.53
CA HIS A 22 11.78 1.25 18.79
C HIS A 22 11.08 2.40 19.51
N PRO A 23 10.56 3.41 18.80
CA PRO A 23 9.75 4.44 19.43
C PRO A 23 8.46 3.81 19.99
N ARG A 24 8.08 4.24 21.19
CA ARG A 24 6.85 3.80 21.83
C ARG A 24 5.67 4.56 21.25
N LEU A 25 4.70 3.82 20.72
CA LEU A 25 3.45 4.39 20.21
C LEU A 25 2.44 4.51 21.35
N TYR A 26 1.81 5.68 21.47
CA TYR A 26 0.77 5.98 22.46
C TYR A 26 -0.63 6.13 21.84
N GLY A 27 -0.75 5.86 20.54
CA GLY A 27 -2.00 6.03 19.82
C GLY A 27 -2.95 4.84 19.99
N ARG A 28 -3.65 4.51 18.90
CA ARG A 28 -4.70 3.49 18.89
C ARG A 28 -4.12 2.09 19.15
N PRO A 29 -4.86 1.19 19.84
CA PRO A 29 -4.47 -0.21 19.94
C PRO A 29 -4.28 -0.85 18.55
N GLY A 30 -3.25 -1.68 18.39
CA GLY A 30 -2.91 -2.32 17.11
C GLY A 30 -2.15 -1.43 16.12
N GLN A 31 -1.53 -0.35 16.57
CA GLN A 31 -0.60 0.42 15.75
C GLN A 31 0.71 -0.35 15.57
N TYR A 32 1.21 -0.34 14.33
CA TYR A 32 2.48 -0.93 13.96
C TYR A 32 3.46 0.18 13.59
N HIS A 33 4.72 0.03 14.01
CA HIS A 33 5.81 0.88 13.57
C HIS A 33 7.03 0.01 13.29
N THR A 34 7.42 -0.05 12.03
CA THR A 34 8.58 -0.80 11.58
C THR A 34 9.69 0.19 11.28
N LEU A 35 10.84 0.05 11.93
CA LEU A 35 12.02 0.83 11.59
C LEU A 35 12.57 0.37 10.24
N ALA A 36 13.12 1.30 9.46
CA ALA A 36 13.72 1.00 8.17
C ALA A 36 14.86 -0.03 8.28
N ASP A 37 15.62 0.00 9.38
CA ASP A 37 16.73 -0.93 9.64
C ASP A 37 16.27 -2.39 9.78
N HIS A 38 15.04 -2.61 10.26
CA HIS A 38 14.44 -3.94 10.40
C HIS A 38 13.64 -4.36 9.17
N MET A 39 13.46 -3.46 8.20
CA MET A 39 12.71 -3.77 6.99
C MET A 39 13.54 -4.70 6.09
N PRO A 40 12.99 -5.82 5.59
CA PRO A 40 13.69 -6.66 4.62
C PRO A 40 14.04 -5.87 3.36
N ASP A 41 15.17 -6.16 2.70
CA ASP A 41 15.66 -5.34 1.57
C ASP A 41 14.69 -5.31 0.38
N LYS A 42 13.97 -6.41 0.13
CA LYS A 42 12.88 -6.43 -0.86
C LYS A 42 11.79 -5.41 -0.52
N HIS A 43 11.45 -5.27 0.76
CA HIS A 43 10.46 -4.29 1.23
C HIS A 43 10.99 -2.85 1.24
N LYS A 44 12.29 -2.63 1.49
CA LYS A 44 12.92 -1.30 1.39
C LYS A 44 12.77 -0.68 0.00
N GLN A 45 12.81 -1.50 -1.06
CA GLN A 45 12.59 -1.04 -2.44
C GLN A 45 11.17 -0.50 -2.66
N TYR A 46 10.16 -1.09 -2.00
CA TYR A 46 8.76 -0.62 -2.06
C TYR A 46 8.51 0.59 -1.15
N ALA A 47 9.34 0.82 -0.12
CA ALA A 47 9.21 1.99 0.74
C ALA A 47 9.48 3.30 -0.01
N GLN A 48 10.22 3.26 -1.11
CA GLN A 48 10.44 4.42 -1.98
C GLN A 48 9.24 4.77 -2.87
N TRP A 49 8.23 3.90 -2.92
CA TRP A 49 7.07 4.12 -3.76
C TRP A 49 6.11 5.08 -3.06
N ASN A 50 5.65 6.10 -3.78
CA ASN A 50 4.78 7.17 -3.27
C ASN A 50 3.40 7.07 -3.93
N ALA A 51 2.33 7.22 -3.14
CA ALA A 51 0.94 7.26 -3.59
C ALA A 51 0.71 8.28 -4.71
N GLU A 52 1.35 9.45 -4.65
CA GLU A 52 1.25 10.49 -5.68
C GLU A 52 1.74 10.00 -7.04
N ARG A 53 2.82 9.22 -7.06
CA ARG A 53 3.38 8.65 -8.29
C ARG A 53 2.42 7.64 -8.92
N PHE A 54 1.75 6.84 -8.09
CA PHE A 54 0.71 5.92 -8.55
C PHE A 54 -0.48 6.65 -9.18
N ILE A 55 -0.92 7.75 -8.55
CA ILE A 55 -2.03 8.56 -9.07
C ILE A 55 -1.63 9.24 -10.38
N ALA A 56 -0.43 9.81 -10.48
CA ALA A 56 0.07 10.44 -11.71
C ALA A 56 0.12 9.44 -12.88
N TRP A 57 0.61 8.22 -12.63
CA TRP A 57 0.65 7.18 -13.66
C TRP A 57 -0.76 6.70 -14.04
N ALA A 58 -1.65 6.57 -13.07
CA ALA A 58 -3.05 6.20 -13.31
C ALA A 58 -3.76 7.19 -14.23
N VAL A 59 -3.53 8.50 -14.05
CA VAL A 59 -4.08 9.56 -14.89
C VAL A 59 -3.60 9.43 -16.35
N GLN A 60 -2.34 9.04 -16.56
CA GLN A 60 -1.81 8.79 -17.91
C GLN A 60 -2.47 7.59 -18.62
N VAL A 61 -2.88 6.57 -17.85
CA VAL A 61 -3.59 5.40 -18.40
C VAL A 61 -5.05 5.75 -18.70
N GLY A 62 -5.73 6.47 -17.80
CA GLY A 62 -7.08 6.98 -18.02
C GLY A 62 -7.82 7.39 -16.75
N PRO A 63 -8.89 8.19 -16.86
CA PRO A 63 -9.63 8.72 -15.71
C PRO A 63 -10.25 7.63 -14.84
N SER A 64 -10.75 6.54 -15.43
CA SER A 64 -11.33 5.40 -14.71
C SER A 64 -10.29 4.67 -13.85
N THR A 65 -9.07 4.51 -14.36
CA THR A 65 -7.95 3.88 -13.65
C THR A 65 -7.51 4.70 -12.44
N ALA A 66 -7.51 6.04 -12.57
CA ALA A 66 -7.19 6.95 -11.47
C ALA A 66 -8.20 6.89 -10.31
N VAL A 67 -9.49 6.70 -10.60
CA VAL A 67 -10.52 6.51 -9.57
C VAL A 67 -10.30 5.21 -8.79
N VAL A 68 -10.03 4.10 -9.50
CA VAL A 68 -9.78 2.80 -8.87
C VAL A 68 -8.54 2.84 -7.98
N ILE A 69 -7.44 3.42 -8.44
CA ILE A 69 -6.20 3.51 -7.67
C ILE A 69 -6.37 4.37 -6.42
N ARG A 70 -7.10 5.50 -6.52
CA ARG A 70 -7.47 6.29 -5.34
C ARG A 70 -8.30 5.48 -4.35
N ALA A 71 -9.32 4.77 -4.82
CA ALA A 71 -10.18 3.95 -3.97
C ALA A 71 -9.39 2.86 -3.22
N ILE A 72 -8.47 2.18 -3.90
CA ILE A 72 -7.57 1.18 -3.28
C ILE A 72 -6.71 1.83 -2.19
N LEU A 73 -6.04 2.94 -2.51
CA LEU A 73 -5.17 3.62 -1.54
C LEU A 73 -5.95 4.12 -0.31
N THR A 74 -7.16 4.65 -0.50
CA THR A 74 -8.03 5.10 0.62
C THR A 74 -8.64 3.95 1.42
N GLY A 75 -8.78 2.77 0.83
CA GLY A 75 -9.37 1.60 1.49
C GLY A 75 -8.43 0.91 2.48
N HIS A 76 -7.11 1.07 2.32
CA HIS A 76 -6.13 0.49 3.22
C HIS A 76 -5.72 1.47 4.32
N ARG A 77 -5.66 1.00 5.59
CA ARG A 77 -5.15 1.82 6.71
C ARG A 77 -3.68 2.21 6.55
N VAL A 78 -2.92 1.43 5.79
CA VAL A 78 -1.52 1.69 5.46
C VAL A 78 -1.41 1.64 3.94
N GLU A 79 -1.08 2.77 3.32
CA GLU A 79 -1.06 2.91 1.85
C GLU A 79 -0.19 1.84 1.16
N GLN A 80 0.94 1.49 1.79
CA GLN A 80 1.89 0.48 1.29
C GLN A 80 1.26 -0.91 1.10
N GLN A 81 0.17 -1.22 1.81
CA GLN A 81 -0.57 -2.48 1.63
C GLN A 81 -1.34 -2.50 0.29
N GLY A 82 -1.72 -1.33 -0.23
CA GLY A 82 -2.42 -1.18 -1.50
C GLY A 82 -1.50 -1.16 -2.73
N TYR A 83 -0.19 -0.92 -2.57
CA TYR A 83 0.73 -0.71 -3.71
C TYR A 83 0.81 -1.90 -4.68
N LYS A 84 0.77 -3.13 -4.16
CA LYS A 84 0.76 -4.33 -5.01
C LYS A 84 -0.50 -4.40 -5.87
N ALA A 85 -1.65 -4.05 -5.31
CA ALA A 85 -2.91 -3.99 -6.04
C ALA A 85 -2.89 -2.86 -7.09
N CYS A 86 -2.39 -1.67 -6.73
CA CYS A 86 -2.23 -0.55 -7.66
C CYS A 86 -1.33 -0.91 -8.85
N MET A 87 -0.22 -1.63 -8.63
CA MET A 87 0.62 -2.13 -9.72
C MET A 87 -0.10 -3.10 -10.64
N GLY A 88 -0.88 -4.03 -10.08
CA GLY A 88 -1.69 -4.94 -10.89
C GLY A 88 -2.64 -4.19 -11.82
N VAL A 89 -3.31 -3.17 -11.31
CA VAL A 89 -4.21 -2.30 -12.09
C VAL A 89 -3.45 -1.55 -13.19
N LEU A 90 -2.26 -1.00 -12.89
CA LEU A 90 -1.45 -0.26 -13.87
C LEU A 90 -0.86 -1.15 -14.97
N ILE A 91 -0.50 -2.40 -14.66
CA ILE A 91 -0.01 -3.36 -15.65
C ILE A 91 -1.15 -3.81 -16.58
N LEU A 92 -2.34 -4.05 -16.03
CA LEU A 92 -3.51 -4.54 -16.79
C LEU A 92 -4.23 -3.44 -17.57
N GLY A 93 -4.20 -2.19 -17.09
CA GLY A 93 -4.89 -1.04 -17.70
C GLY A 93 -4.60 -0.85 -19.20
N PRO A 94 -3.33 -0.83 -19.65
CA PRO A 94 -2.99 -0.71 -21.06
C PRO A 94 -3.45 -1.89 -21.93
N VAL A 95 -3.46 -3.11 -21.37
CA VAL A 95 -3.90 -4.33 -22.07
C VAL A 95 -5.41 -4.26 -22.31
N PHE A 96 -6.18 -3.89 -21.28
CA PHE A 96 -7.62 -3.68 -21.40
C PHE A 96 -7.97 -2.49 -22.30
N ALA A 97 -7.26 -1.36 -22.19
CA ALA A 97 -7.48 -0.21 -23.07
C ALA A 97 -7.25 -0.55 -24.55
N ARG A 98 -6.31 -1.46 -24.85
CA ARG A 98 -6.05 -1.93 -26.21
C ARG A 98 -7.12 -2.90 -26.72
N SER A 99 -7.59 -3.82 -25.86
CA SER A 99 -8.70 -4.73 -26.18
C SER A 99 -10.05 -4.02 -26.30
N CYS A 100 -10.26 -2.92 -25.57
CA CYS A 100 -11.50 -2.14 -25.63
C CYS A 100 -11.67 -1.38 -26.96
N ARG A 101 -10.58 -1.08 -27.69
CA ARG A 101 -10.66 -0.48 -29.04
C ARG A 101 -11.19 -1.44 -30.10
N SER A 102 -11.11 -2.74 -29.89
CA SER A 102 -11.73 -3.74 -30.77
C SER A 102 -13.14 -4.10 -30.28
N GLY A 103 -14.05 -3.12 -30.24
CA GLY A 103 -15.52 -3.27 -30.31
C GLY A 103 -16.30 -4.30 -29.46
N LEU A 104 -15.69 -5.12 -28.60
CA LEU A 104 -16.33 -6.34 -28.06
C LEU A 104 -16.56 -6.34 -26.53
N CYS A 105 -16.42 -5.21 -25.84
CA CYS A 105 -16.58 -5.17 -24.38
C CYS A 105 -17.44 -4.01 -23.83
N GLN A 106 -18.39 -3.50 -24.62
CA GLN A 106 -19.38 -2.53 -24.11
C GLN A 106 -20.40 -3.16 -23.16
N SER A 107 -20.52 -4.49 -23.10
CA SER A 107 -21.54 -5.19 -22.29
C SER A 107 -21.13 -5.51 -20.85
N ALA A 108 -19.87 -5.30 -20.44
CA ALA A 108 -19.43 -5.68 -19.09
C ALA A 108 -19.65 -4.59 -18.01
N TRP A 109 -20.01 -3.37 -18.40
CA TRP A 109 -20.08 -2.21 -17.48
C TRP A 109 -21.46 -1.53 -17.39
N LEU A 110 -22.49 -2.06 -18.06
CA LEU A 110 -23.84 -1.48 -18.08
C LEU A 110 -24.90 -2.38 -17.43
N HIS A 111 -24.61 -2.93 -16.25
CA HIS A 111 -25.67 -3.32 -15.32
C HIS A 111 -25.48 -2.64 -13.97
N PRO A 112 -25.93 -1.38 -13.82
CA PRO A 112 -26.30 -0.83 -12.54
C PRO A 112 -27.76 -1.18 -12.28
N GLU A 113 -28.07 -2.39 -11.79
CA GLU A 113 -29.43 -2.64 -11.28
C GLU A 113 -29.51 -3.80 -10.29
N SER A 114 -29.86 -3.44 -9.06
CA SER A 114 -30.79 -4.13 -8.15
C SER A 114 -30.68 -5.65 -7.98
N ARG A 115 -30.51 -6.13 -6.73
CA ARG A 115 -31.61 -6.58 -5.85
C ARG A 115 -31.08 -7.47 -4.71
N PHE A 116 -31.53 -7.16 -3.48
CA PHE A 116 -31.44 -7.89 -2.19
C PHE A 116 -30.08 -7.97 -1.49
#